data_AF-A0A1Y0RGC3-F1
#
_entry.id   AF-A0A1Y0RGC3-F1
#
_cell.length_a   1.000
_cell.length_b   1.000
_cell.length_c   1.000
_cell.angle_alpha   90.00
_cell.angle_beta   90.00
_cell.angle_gamma   90.00
#
_symmetry.space_group_name_H-M   'P 1'
#
loop_
_entity.id
_entity.type
_entity.pdbx_description
1 polymer ?
#
loop_
_entity_poly.entity_id
_entity_poly.type
_entity_poly.pdbx_seq_one_letter_code
_entity_poly.pdbx_strand_id
1 'polypeptide(L)'
;MKTSNFPCWLSPIQLEEAEALINLGFRYCGNADNFCVERKVSSVGKWTFYTCDGQVALDAICDGALYSRCLELETWHGDQTWFNNQVRQARKAIQEVQRRKKERQGVQLSLFEVQP
;
A
#
# COMPACT_ATOMS: atom_id res chain seq x y z
N MET A 1 -3.22 9.95 -21.13
CA MET A 1 -4.47 9.61 -20.41
C MET A 1 -4.12 8.58 -19.34
N LYS A 2 -4.16 8.92 -18.04
CA LYS A 2 -3.94 7.95 -16.95
C LYS A 2 -5.19 7.07 -16.89
N THR A 3 -5.13 5.87 -17.44
CA THR A 3 -6.24 4.91 -17.42
C THR A 3 -6.52 4.45 -15.98
N SER A 4 -7.79 4.47 -15.65
CA SER A 4 -8.44 4.21 -14.37
C SER A 4 -8.23 2.79 -13.84
N ASN A 5 -7.11 2.55 -13.14
CA ASN A 5 -6.89 1.34 -12.34
C ASN A 5 -7.08 1.57 -10.84
N PHE A 6 -7.78 2.65 -10.47
CA PHE A 6 -8.03 2.99 -9.09
C PHE A 6 -9.53 2.97 -8.78
N PRO A 7 -9.93 2.31 -7.68
CA PRO A 7 -11.31 2.36 -7.21
C PRO A 7 -11.73 3.79 -6.88
N CYS A 8 -12.94 4.16 -7.31
CA CYS A 8 -13.49 5.51 -7.10
C CYS A 8 -13.87 5.80 -5.64
N TRP A 9 -13.94 4.78 -4.78
CA TRP A 9 -14.26 4.93 -3.36
C TRP A 9 -13.04 5.17 -2.48
N LEU A 10 -11.82 5.06 -3.01
CA LEU A 10 -10.62 5.42 -2.27
C LEU A 10 -10.53 6.94 -2.13
N SER A 11 -10.24 7.40 -0.91
CA SER A 11 -9.94 8.79 -0.65
C SER A 11 -8.65 9.24 -1.37
N PRO A 12 -8.45 10.55 -1.60
CA PRO A 12 -7.27 11.04 -2.32
C PRO A 12 -5.93 10.55 -1.75
N ILE A 13 -5.81 10.40 -0.42
CA ILE A 13 -4.58 9.88 0.18
C ILE A 13 -4.38 8.39 -0.08
N GLN A 14 -5.45 7.62 -0.09
CA GLN A 14 -5.38 6.18 -0.41
C GLN A 14 -5.00 5.96 -1.87
N LEU A 15 -5.40 6.86 -2.77
CA LEU A 15 -4.94 6.85 -4.17
C LEU A 15 -3.43 7.10 -4.28
N GLU A 16 -2.89 8.09 -3.56
CA GLU A 16 -1.44 8.35 -3.52
C GLU A 16 -0.66 7.18 -2.89
N GLU A 17 -1.20 6.56 -1.84
CA GLU A 17 -0.61 5.37 -1.21
C GLU A 17 -0.63 4.16 -2.17
N ALA A 18 -1.73 3.98 -2.91
CA ALA A 18 -1.85 2.93 -3.92
C ALA A 18 -0.87 3.15 -5.08
N GLU A 19 -0.71 4.39 -5.56
CA GLU A 19 0.33 4.74 -6.54
C GLU A 19 1.73 4.37 -6.03
N ALA A 20 2.03 4.62 -4.74
CA ALA A 20 3.31 4.25 -4.13
C ALA A 20 3.53 2.73 -4.09
N LEU A 21 2.49 1.94 -3.82
CA LEU A 21 2.56 0.47 -3.91
C LEU A 21 2.72 -0.01 -5.35
N ILE A 22 2.02 0.60 -6.31
CA ILE A 22 2.18 0.25 -7.73
C ILE A 22 3.61 0.47 -8.20
N ASN A 23 4.28 1.52 -7.74
CA ASN A 23 5.71 1.75 -7.99
C ASN A 23 6.62 0.66 -7.38
N LEU A 24 6.14 -0.07 -6.37
CA LEU A 24 6.79 -1.25 -5.81
C LEU A 24 6.38 -2.56 -6.52
N GLY A 25 5.65 -2.50 -7.63
CA GLY A 25 5.26 -3.68 -8.41
C GLY A 25 3.92 -4.31 -8.03
N PHE A 26 3.14 -3.68 -7.16
CA PHE A 26 1.77 -4.11 -6.90
C PHE A 26 0.86 -3.82 -8.10
N ARG A 27 -0.15 -4.65 -8.31
CA ARG A 27 -1.19 -4.44 -9.32
C ARG A 27 -2.55 -4.49 -8.67
N TYR A 28 -3.48 -3.66 -9.15
CA TYR A 28 -4.86 -3.71 -8.71
C TYR A 28 -5.52 -5.00 -9.20
N CYS A 29 -6.12 -5.75 -8.28
CA CYS A 29 -6.74 -7.05 -8.56
C CYS A 29 -8.27 -7.03 -8.40
N GLY A 30 -8.86 -5.90 -8.05
CA GLY A 30 -10.31 -5.76 -7.86
C GLY A 30 -10.71 -5.63 -6.40
N ASN A 31 -11.88 -6.17 -6.06
CA ASN A 31 -12.40 -6.18 -4.70
C ASN A 31 -11.93 -7.44 -3.94
N ALA A 32 -11.67 -7.30 -2.65
CA ALA A 32 -11.21 -8.36 -1.76
C ALA A 32 -12.31 -9.37 -1.37
N ASP A 33 -13.57 -9.20 -1.79
CA ASP A 33 -14.68 -10.10 -1.43
C ASP A 33 -14.43 -11.58 -1.78
N ASN A 34 -13.60 -11.86 -2.79
CA ASN A 34 -13.21 -13.22 -3.22
C ASN A 34 -11.74 -13.56 -2.91
N PHE A 35 -11.11 -12.81 -2.01
CA PHE A 35 -9.70 -12.98 -1.66
C PHE A 35 -9.51 -14.05 -0.58
N CYS A 36 -8.53 -14.94 -0.75
CA CYS A 36 -8.17 -15.91 0.27
C CYS A 36 -7.40 -15.20 1.40
N VAL A 37 -8.07 -14.93 2.52
CA VAL A 37 -7.43 -14.29 3.68
C VAL A 37 -6.90 -15.39 4.61
N GLU A 38 -5.64 -15.77 4.46
CA GLU A 38 -5.06 -16.80 5.34
C GLU A 38 -4.23 -16.19 6.48
N ARG A 39 -3.28 -15.29 6.18
CA ARG A 39 -2.43 -14.71 7.23
C ARG A 39 -2.15 -13.22 7.05
N LYS A 40 -2.61 -12.43 8.02
CA LYS A 40 -2.23 -11.02 8.18
C LYS A 40 -0.76 -10.92 8.59
N VAL A 41 0.06 -10.21 7.82
CA VAL A 41 1.50 -10.03 8.08
C VAL A 41 1.83 -8.64 8.64
N SER A 42 1.04 -7.61 8.30
CA SER A 42 1.20 -6.27 8.87
C SER A 42 0.02 -5.33 8.59
N SER A 43 0.02 -4.15 9.19
CA SER A 43 -0.90 -3.05 8.85
C SER A 43 -0.21 -1.70 8.96
N VAL A 44 -0.71 -0.72 8.22
CA VAL A 44 -0.33 0.70 8.29
C VAL A 44 -1.51 1.57 7.85
N GLY A 45 -2.03 2.40 8.75
CA GLY A 45 -3.23 3.18 8.47
C GLY A 45 -4.41 2.27 8.08
N LYS A 46 -5.00 2.53 6.91
CA LYS A 46 -6.11 1.75 6.34
C LYS A 46 -5.66 0.51 5.56
N TRP A 47 -4.35 0.37 5.31
CA TRP A 47 -3.80 -0.75 4.56
C TRP A 47 -3.48 -1.92 5.49
N THR A 48 -3.90 -3.11 5.09
CA THR A 48 -3.52 -4.38 5.71
C THR A 48 -2.85 -5.29 4.70
N PHE A 49 -1.76 -5.91 5.12
CA PHE A 49 -0.95 -6.79 4.30
C PHE A 49 -1.20 -8.25 4.66
N TYR A 50 -1.33 -9.09 3.64
CA TYR A 50 -1.62 -10.51 3.76
C TYR A 50 -0.66 -11.34 2.90
N THR A 51 -0.53 -12.61 3.27
CA THR A 51 0.06 -13.67 2.46
C THR A 51 -0.88 -14.87 2.51
N CYS A 52 -0.97 -15.60 1.40
CA CYS A 52 -1.60 -16.91 1.34
C CYS A 52 -0.52 -17.98 1.49
N ASP A 53 -0.81 -19.06 2.21
CA ASP A 53 0.10 -20.19 2.29
C ASP A 53 0.20 -20.86 0.91
N GLY A 54 1.42 -21.19 0.50
CA GLY A 54 1.69 -21.77 -0.81
C GLY A 54 1.72 -20.78 -1.99
N GLN A 55 1.41 -19.50 -1.78
CA GLN A 55 1.65 -18.45 -2.78
C GLN A 55 2.86 -17.61 -2.39
N VAL A 56 3.73 -17.32 -3.37
CA VAL A 56 4.80 -16.32 -3.18
C VAL A 56 4.22 -14.99 -3.66
N ALA A 57 3.31 -14.42 -2.87
CA ALA A 57 2.68 -13.14 -3.15
C ALA A 57 2.52 -12.32 -1.87
N LEU A 58 2.50 -11.00 -2.04
CA LEU A 58 2.16 -10.06 -0.98
C LEU A 58 0.94 -9.26 -1.40
N ASP A 59 -0.13 -9.43 -0.63
CA ASP A 59 -1.40 -8.75 -0.88
C ASP A 59 -1.54 -7.57 0.06
N ALA A 60 -2.10 -6.48 -0.45
CA ALA A 60 -2.35 -5.24 0.25
C ALA A 60 -3.81 -4.84 0.03
N ILE A 61 -4.57 -4.76 1.11
CA ILE A 61 -6.00 -4.43 1.09
C ILE A 61 -6.23 -3.10 1.78
N CYS A 62 -7.00 -2.22 1.14
CA CYS A 62 -7.43 -0.93 1.69
C CYS A 62 -8.90 -0.69 1.34
N ASP A 63 -9.76 -0.59 2.36
CA ASP A 63 -11.21 -0.39 2.19
C ASP A 63 -11.82 -1.27 1.06
N GLY A 64 -11.50 -2.57 1.10
CA GLY A 64 -11.96 -3.57 0.12
C GLY A 64 -11.18 -3.61 -1.20
N ALA A 65 -10.35 -2.62 -1.52
CA ALA A 65 -9.52 -2.67 -2.73
C ALA A 65 -8.31 -3.59 -2.52
N LEU A 66 -8.19 -4.63 -3.35
CA LEU A 66 -7.08 -5.58 -3.33
C LEU A 66 -6.00 -5.18 -4.34
N TYR A 67 -4.77 -5.11 -3.84
CA TYR A 67 -3.57 -4.96 -4.64
C TYR A 67 -2.63 -6.13 -4.36
N SER A 68 -2.18 -6.82 -5.39
CA SER A 68 -1.28 -7.97 -5.24
C SER A 68 0.05 -7.73 -5.91
N ARG A 69 1.13 -8.17 -5.27
CA ARG A 69 2.46 -8.29 -5.85
C ARG A 69 2.86 -9.76 -5.86
N CYS A 70 2.97 -10.33 -7.06
CA CYS A 70 3.57 -11.64 -7.25
C CYS A 70 5.09 -11.55 -7.01
N LEU A 71 5.59 -12.44 -6.17
CA LEU A 71 6.98 -12.54 -5.73
C LEU A 71 7.65 -13.85 -6.21
N GLU A 72 6.94 -14.70 -6.97
CA GLU A 72 7.43 -16.01 -7.45
C GLU A 72 8.68 -15.93 -8.34
N LEU A 73 8.78 -14.88 -9.17
CA LEU A 73 9.90 -14.69 -10.09
C LEU A 73 11.10 -13.97 -9.44
N GLU A 74 10.92 -13.42 -8.23
CA GLU A 74 11.99 -12.78 -7.48
C GLU A 74 12.69 -13.87 -6.66
N THR A 75 13.73 -14.50 -7.22
CA THR A 75 14.58 -15.56 -6.64
C THR A 75 14.30 -15.84 -5.16
N TRP A 76 13.44 -16.81 -4.89
CA TRP A 76 13.13 -17.23 -3.52
C TRP A 76 14.42 -17.76 -2.87
N HIS A 77 14.97 -16.99 -1.91
CA HIS A 77 16.16 -17.40 -1.17
C HIS A 77 15.86 -18.39 -0.03
N GLY A 78 14.62 -18.88 0.09
CA GLY A 78 14.19 -19.70 1.23
C GLY A 78 14.23 -18.95 2.56
N ASP A 79 14.40 -17.62 2.54
CA ASP A 79 14.63 -16.81 3.73
C ASP A 79 13.44 -15.89 4.03
N GLN A 80 12.87 -16.06 5.23
CA GLN A 80 11.80 -15.22 5.75
C GLN A 80 12.21 -13.74 5.86
N THR A 81 13.51 -13.45 5.98
CA THR A 81 14.06 -12.10 6.02
C THR A 81 13.78 -11.34 4.72
N TRP A 82 13.87 -12.01 3.58
CA TRP A 82 13.60 -11.40 2.28
C TRP A 82 12.12 -10.99 2.15
N PHE A 83 11.20 -11.90 2.48
CA PHE A 83 9.76 -11.59 2.45
C PHE A 83 9.42 -10.45 3.42
N ASN A 84 9.99 -10.49 4.63
CA ASN A 84 9.84 -9.42 5.61
C ASN A 84 10.37 -8.07 5.09
N ASN A 85 11.38 -8.06 4.23
CA ASN A 85 11.86 -6.85 3.59
C ASN A 85 10.83 -6.27 2.61
N GLN A 86 10.14 -7.11 1.83
CA GLN A 86 9.07 -6.66 0.93
C GLN A 86 7.93 -6.00 1.71
N VAL A 87 7.51 -6.62 2.83
CA VAL A 87 6.51 -6.04 3.74
C VAL A 87 7.00 -4.70 4.32
N ARG A 88 8.27 -4.61 4.74
CA ARG A 88 8.86 -3.36 5.25
C ARG A 88 8.89 -2.26 4.21
N GLN A 89 9.24 -2.57 2.96
CA GLN A 89 9.25 -1.59 1.86
C GLN A 89 7.86 -1.05 1.58
N ALA A 90 6.86 -1.92 1.46
CA ALA A 90 5.47 -1.53 1.24
C ALA A 90 4.94 -0.63 2.36
N ARG A 91 5.23 -0.97 3.63
CA ARG A 91 4.85 -0.14 4.78
C ARG A 91 5.51 1.23 4.75
N LYS A 92 6.82 1.28 4.48
CA LYS A 92 7.56 2.55 4.42
C LYS A 92 7.04 3.46 3.33
N ALA A 93 6.70 2.92 2.16
CA ALA A 93 6.13 3.69 1.07
C ALA A 93 4.84 4.40 1.47
N ILE A 94 3.92 3.70 2.16
CA ILE A 94 2.69 4.29 2.68
C ILE A 94 2.98 5.33 3.76
N GLN A 95 3.87 5.03 4.72
CA GLN A 95 4.22 5.97 5.79
C GLN A 95 4.82 7.27 5.25
N GLU A 96 5.63 7.18 4.19
CA GLU A 96 6.24 8.34 3.55
C GLU A 96 5.20 9.25 2.90
N VAL A 97 4.21 8.67 2.22
CA VAL A 97 3.06 9.40 1.66
C VAL A 97 2.27 10.09 2.78
N GLN A 98 1.96 9.37 3.86
CA GLN A 98 1.25 9.93 5.02
C GLN A 98 2.04 11.05 5.70
N ARG A 99 3.37 10.92 5.83
CA ARG A 99 4.26 11.93 6.39
C ARG A 99 4.23 13.21 5.55
N ARG A 100 4.39 13.09 4.22
CA ARG A 100 4.33 14.23 3.30
C ARG A 100 3.00 14.98 3.38
N LYS A 101 1.88 14.26 3.53
CA LYS A 101 0.56 14.90 3.68
C LYS A 101 0.46 15.68 4.98
N LYS A 102 0.95 15.14 6.10
CA LYS A 102 0.99 15.85 7.39
C LYS A 102 1.86 17.11 7.32
N GLU A 103 3.01 17.03 6.66
CA GLU A 103 3.90 18.19 6.49
C GLU A 103 3.26 19.28 5.64
N ARG A 104 2.61 18.93 4.52
CA ARG A 104 1.87 19.90 3.71
C ARG A 104 0.73 20.57 4.49
N GLN A 105 0.01 19.80 5.32
CA GLN A 105 -1.05 20.34 6.17
C GLN A 105 -0.50 21.24 7.31
N GLY A 106 0.63 20.88 7.91
CA GLY A 106 1.31 21.70 8.91
C GLY A 106 1.84 23.02 8.35
N VAL A 107 2.45 22.99 7.16
CA VAL A 107 2.90 24.19 6.44
C VAL A 107 1.72 25.08 6.03
N GLN A 108 0.60 24.48 5.61
CA GLN A 108 -0.60 25.23 5.27
C GLN A 108 -1.17 25.96 6.49
N LEU A 109 -1.22 25.32 7.67
CA LEU A 109 -1.69 25.94 8.91
C LEU A 109 -0.79 27.09 9.37
N SER A 110 0.54 26.94 9.28
CA SER A 110 1.47 28.01 9.67
C SER A 110 1.49 29.19 8.70
N LEU A 111 1.01 29.03 7.46
CA LEU A 111 0.90 30.12 6.48
C LEU A 111 -0.32 31.02 6.76
N PHE A 112 -1.35 30.51 7.44
CA PHE A 112 -2.55 31.26 7.81
C PHE A 112 -2.42 32.01 9.15
N GLU A 113 -1.38 31.75 9.96
CA GLU A 113 -1.12 32.45 11.22
C GLU A 113 -0.32 33.75 11.07
N VAL A 114 -0.02 34.18 9.85
CA VAL A 114 0.66 35.46 9.58
C VAL A 114 -0.26 36.39 8.80
N GLN A 115 -1.31 36.91 9.44
CA GLN A 115 -1.92 38.20 9.06
C GLN A 115 -2.34 38.96 10.33
N PRO A 116 -2.14 40.29 10.35
CA PRO A 116 -1.89 41.11 11.55
C PRO A 116 -3.06 41.28 12.52
#